data_AF-A0A1I1PNR5-F1
#
_entry.id   AF-A0A1I1PNR5-F1
#
_cell.length_a   1.000
_cell.length_b   1.000
_cell.length_c   1.000
_cell.angle_alpha   90.00
_cell.angle_beta   90.00
_cell.angle_gamma   90.00
#
_symmetry.space_group_name_H-M   'P 1'
#
loop_
_entity.id
_entity.type
_entity.pdbx_description
1 polymer ?
#
loop_
_entity_poly.entity_id
_entity_poly.type
_entity_poly.pdbx_seq_one_letter_code
_entity_poly.pdbx_strand_id
1 'polypeptide(L)' 'MGNLIKINIYADRKKSDNKQINMSILEDSLIAYDKWLEKTNRVDIIENYKKFLMIG' A
#
# COMPACT_ATOMS: atom_id res chain seq x y z
N MET A 1 5.47 1.20 -8.99
CA MET A 1 4.09 0.80 -8.62
C MET A 1 3.00 1.30 -9.59
N GLY A 2 2.12 0.40 -10.04
CA GLY A 2 0.93 0.63 -10.85
C GLY A 2 -0.28 1.18 -10.09
N ASN A 3 -1.23 1.76 -10.84
CA ASN A 3 -2.30 2.59 -10.29
C ASN A 3 -3.33 1.82 -9.44
N LEU A 4 -3.57 0.54 -9.73
CA LEU A 4 -4.55 -0.28 -9.01
C LEU A 4 -4.18 -0.51 -7.54
N ILE A 5 -2.89 -0.77 -7.25
CA ILE A 5 -2.46 -1.01 -5.86
C ILE A 5 -2.44 0.30 -5.06
N LYS A 6 -2.12 1.43 -5.70
CA LYS A 6 -2.24 2.76 -5.09
C LYS A 6 -3.69 3.05 -4.65
N ILE A 7 -4.67 2.71 -5.50
CA ILE A 7 -6.10 2.85 -5.18
C ILE A 7 -6.48 1.94 -4.01
N ASN A 8 -5.97 0.71 -3.96
CA ASN A 8 -6.24 -0.21 -2.86
C ASN A 8 -5.67 0.32 -1.53
N ILE A 9 -4.43 0.82 -1.52
CA ILE A 9 -3.81 1.42 -0.33
C ILE A 9 -4.63 2.63 0.14
N TYR A 10 -5.07 3.48 -0.78
CA TYR A 10 -5.96 4.61 -0.47
C TYR A 10 -7.29 4.13 0.14
N ALA A 11 -7.91 3.12 -0.46
CA ALA A 11 -9.19 2.59 0.00
C ALA A 11 -9.08 1.95 1.39
N ASP A 12 -8.00 1.21 1.67
CA ASP A 12 -7.75 0.62 2.98
C ASP A 12 -7.53 1.68 4.06
N ARG A 13 -6.71 2.70 3.77
CA ARG A 13 -6.51 3.83 4.70
C ARG A 13 -7.82 4.58 4.97
N LYS A 14 -8.62 4.80 3.93
CA LYS A 14 -9.94 5.44 4.07
C LYS A 14 -10.89 4.63 4.98
N LYS A 15 -10.92 3.31 4.82
CA LYS A 15 -11.74 2.41 5.64
C LYS A 15 -11.27 2.36 7.09
N SER A 16 -9.95 2.39 7.31
CA SER A 16 -9.38 2.28 8.66
C SER A 16 -9.56 3.53 9.51
N ASP A 17 -9.56 4.73 8.92
CA ASP A 17 -9.51 5.97 9.70
C ASP A 17 -10.88 6.61 9.95
N ASN A 18 -11.94 6.27 9.18
CA ASN A 18 -13.27 6.92 9.21
C ASN A 18 -13.26 8.48 9.14
N LYS A 19 -12.07 9.08 8.96
CA LYS A 19 -11.75 10.49 8.91
C LYS A 19 -11.09 10.83 7.58
N GLN A 20 -10.85 12.12 7.38
CA GLN A 20 -10.12 12.65 6.23
C GLN A 20 -8.74 11.97 6.15
N ILE A 21 -8.42 11.42 4.98
CA ILE A 21 -7.16 10.69 4.77
C ILE A 21 -6.01 11.67 4.97
N ASN A 22 -5.12 11.35 5.90
CA ASN A 22 -3.86 12.05 6.03
C ASN A 22 -2.97 11.67 4.85
N MET A 23 -2.70 12.65 3.98
CA MET A 23 -1.92 12.44 2.76
C MET A 23 -0.51 11.93 3.06
N SER A 24 0.12 12.39 4.14
CA SER A 24 1.45 11.92 4.55
C SER A 24 1.46 10.44 4.92
N ILE A 25 0.42 9.96 5.61
CA ILE A 25 0.30 8.54 5.97
C ILE A 25 0.07 7.68 4.72
N LEU A 26 -0.67 8.22 3.74
CA LEU A 26 -0.85 7.54 2.45
C LEU A 26 0.47 7.42 1.70
N GLU A 27 1.23 8.50 1.61
CA GLU A 27 2.55 8.51 0.96
C GLU A 27 3.52 7.55 1.64
N ASP A 28 3.55 7.54 2.98
CA ASP A 28 4.38 6.61 3.75
C ASP A 28 4.01 5.15 3.46
N SER A 29 2.72 4.83 3.38
CA SER A 29 2.25 3.49 3.00
C SER A 29 2.67 3.09 1.59
N LEU A 30 2.59 4.01 0.63
CA LEU A 30 3.00 3.77 -0.74
C LEU A 30 4.52 3.50 -0.82
N ILE A 31 5.32 4.33 -0.14
CA ILE A 31 6.78 4.18 -0.07
C ILE A 31 7.16 2.87 0.62
N ALA A 32 6.50 2.52 1.72
CA ALA A 32 6.78 1.29 2.45
C ALA A 32 6.51 0.05 1.59
N TYR A 33 5.41 0.06 0.83
CA TYR A 33 5.09 -1.04 -0.07
C TYR A 33 6.06 -1.13 -1.25
N ASP A 34 6.43 -0.01 -1.87
CA ASP A 34 7.39 0.00 -2.99
C ASP A 34 8.77 -0.54 -2.55
N LYS A 35 9.27 -0.08 -1.39
CA LYS A 35 10.49 -0.62 -0.77
C LYS A 35 10.40 -2.11 -0.46
N TRP A 36 9.24 -2.58 -0.01
CA TRP A 36 9.03 -4.00 0.26
C TRP A 36 9.05 -4.83 -1.03
N LEU A 37 8.48 -4.32 -2.13
CA LEU A 37 8.58 -4.96 -3.44
C LEU A 37 10.03 -5.06 -3.91
N GLU A 38 10.80 -3.97 -3.83
CA GLU A 38 12.22 -3.95 -4.20
C GLU A 38 13.03 -4.95 -3.36
N LYS A 39 12.89 -4.91 -2.03
CA LYS A 39 13.62 -5.80 -1.11
C LYS A 39 13.32 -7.27 -1.35
N THR A 40 12.11 -7.59 -1.79
CA THR A 40 11.67 -8.98 -2.03
C THR A 40 11.73 -9.39 -3.49
N ASN A 41 12.24 -8.52 -4.37
CA ASN A 41 12.26 -8.69 -5.83
C ASN A 41 10.88 -9.12 -6.38
N ARG A 42 9.82 -8.49 -5.88
CA ARG A 42 8.42 -8.77 -6.22
C ARG A 42 7.90 -7.75 -7.22
N VAL A 43 7.03 -8.22 -8.11
CA VAL A 43 6.27 -7.36 -9.02
C VAL A 43 5.04 -6.76 -8.33
N ASP A 44 4.65 -5.59 -8.79
CA ASP A 44 3.49 -4.90 -8.25
C ASP A 44 2.17 -5.50 -8.75
N ILE A 45 1.64 -6.44 -7.97
CA ILE A 45 0.39 -7.17 -8.24
C ILE A 45 -0.40 -7.36 -6.95
N ILE A 46 -1.71 -7.61 -7.08
CA ILE A 46 -2.62 -7.69 -5.93
C ILE A 46 -2.27 -8.79 -4.94
N GLU A 47 -1.69 -9.90 -5.41
CA GLU A 47 -1.24 -11.00 -4.56
C GLU A 47 -0.06 -10.59 -3.66
N ASN A 48 0.85 -9.78 -4.18
CA ASN A 48 1.97 -9.27 -3.41
C ASN A 48 1.52 -8.17 -2.45
N TYR A 49 0.56 -7.33 -2.83
CA TYR A 49 -0.09 -6.40 -1.90
C TYR A 49 -0.77 -7.10 -0.72
N LYS A 50 -1.53 -8.18 -0.98
CA LYS A 50 -2.10 -8.99 0.11
C LYS A 50 -1.04 -9.57 1.04
N LYS A 51 0.08 -10.03 0.49
CA LYS A 51 1.22 -10.52 1.29
C LYS A 51 1.84 -9.41 2.14
N PHE A 52 2.03 -8.21 1.58
CA PHE A 52 2.51 -7.06 2.34
C PHE A 52 1.62 -6.75 3.55
N LEU A 53 0.30 -6.73 3.35
CA LEU A 53 -0.67 -6.50 4.43
C LEU A 53 -0.71 -7.60 5.51
N MET A 54 -0.21 -8.80 5.22
CA MET A 54 -0.16 -9.91 6.19
C MET A 54 1.13 -9.92 7.02
N ILE A 55 2.16 -9.19 6.60
CA ILE A 55 3.48 -9.19 7.23
C ILE A 55 3.67 -7.95 8.13
N GLY A 56 2.94 -6.86 7.86
CA GLY A 56 2.91 -5.64 8.69
C GLY A 56 1.72 -5.62 9.63
#